data_AF-A0A958AQE0-F1
#
_entry.id   AF-A0A958AQE0-F1
#
_cell.length_a   1.000
_cell.length_b   1.000
_cell.length_c   1.000
_cell.angle_alpha   90.00
_cell.angle_beta   90.00
_cell.angle_gamma   90.00
#
_symmetry.space_group_name_H-M   'P 1'
#
loop_
_entity.id
_entity.type
_entity.pdbx_description
1 polymer ?
#
loop_
_entity_poly.entity_id
_entity_poly.type
_entity_poly.pdbx_seq_one_letter_code
_entity_poly.pdbx_strand_id
1 'polypeptide(L)'
;MEPIKLVEPGENDSIDCHLQQIGMGSLVCRAAQQTGQKNTTNEVTPAVCFSCDVGKIYREVGCDAPLPKISIHTWGHGGPMVEIDTIFCKIRRRNTTLEYCRTCTLATAESTRQIVTSTRGLFQSHGFHSAYQDLEKARLAIRDGEFARSITHSISCLESAFRSIHDDLGASLPQKKGLTDLWKSTRAILDLDNLTTENTLVPLLNSFHGAVTQIGAMRNVLSDAHGRGQLPPYVSEGMAELALNSAATVATFIIRHYKSKAAEKTA
;
A
#
# COMPACT_ATOMS: atom_id res chain seq x y z
N MET A 1 -16.00 -28.92 -8.95
CA MET A 1 -14.75 -28.14 -8.97
C MET A 1 -13.77 -28.88 -8.08
N GLU A 2 -12.47 -28.88 -8.37
CA GLU A 2 -11.51 -29.64 -7.55
C GLU A 2 -11.11 -28.83 -6.30
N PRO A 3 -11.03 -29.45 -5.11
CA PRO A 3 -10.61 -28.76 -3.90
C PRO A 3 -9.17 -28.24 -4.01
N ILE A 4 -8.90 -27.11 -3.37
CA ILE A 4 -7.55 -26.53 -3.36
C ILE A 4 -6.62 -27.43 -2.54
N LYS A 5 -5.50 -27.79 -3.15
CA LYS A 5 -4.40 -28.43 -2.43
C LYS A 5 -3.75 -27.41 -1.48
N LEU A 6 -3.86 -27.65 -0.18
CA LEU A 6 -3.27 -26.79 0.84
C LEU A 6 -1.76 -27.03 0.95
N VAL A 7 -1.03 -25.93 1.11
CA VAL A 7 0.41 -25.87 1.36
C VAL A 7 0.63 -25.04 2.62
N GLU A 8 1.43 -25.57 3.55
CA GLU A 8 1.83 -24.83 4.74
C GLU A 8 2.83 -23.73 4.35
N PRO A 9 2.60 -22.47 4.76
CA PRO A 9 3.56 -21.38 4.55
C PRO A 9 4.82 -21.59 5.40
N GLY A 10 5.99 -21.18 4.89
CA GLY A 10 7.20 -21.05 5.68
C GLY A 10 7.16 -19.85 6.63
N GLU A 11 8.12 -19.75 7.55
CA GLU A 11 8.15 -18.68 8.57
C GLU A 11 8.17 -17.26 7.99
N ASN A 12 8.75 -17.07 6.81
CA ASN A 12 8.87 -15.78 6.14
C ASN A 12 7.79 -15.54 5.08
N ASP A 13 6.88 -16.49 4.87
CA ASP A 13 5.84 -16.37 3.86
C ASP A 13 4.71 -15.48 4.37
N SER A 14 4.40 -14.43 3.61
CA SER A 14 3.22 -13.61 3.88
C SER A 14 1.96 -14.41 3.56
N ILE A 15 0.99 -14.37 4.48
CA ILE A 15 -0.35 -14.93 4.28
C ILE A 15 -1.40 -13.85 4.03
N ASP A 16 -1.02 -12.58 3.89
CA ASP A 16 -1.93 -11.45 3.79
C ASP A 16 -3.00 -11.59 2.69
N CYS A 17 -4.19 -11.06 2.98
CA CYS A 17 -5.31 -10.97 2.05
C CYS A 17 -6.25 -9.82 2.45
N HIS A 18 -6.77 -9.06 1.48
CA HIS A 18 -7.73 -7.98 1.73
C HIS A 18 -9.06 -8.45 2.34
N LEU A 19 -9.34 -9.76 2.34
CA LEU A 19 -10.57 -10.34 2.88
C LEU A 19 -10.37 -10.93 4.29
N GLN A 20 -9.15 -10.93 4.81
CA GLN A 20 -8.87 -11.39 6.17
C GLN A 20 -9.39 -10.40 7.21
N GLN A 21 -9.85 -10.97 8.32
CA GLN A 21 -10.10 -10.26 9.57
C GLN A 21 -9.44 -11.05 10.70
N ILE A 22 -8.85 -10.32 11.65
CA ILE A 22 -8.31 -10.91 12.88
C ILE A 22 -9.42 -10.81 13.93
N GLY A 23 -9.98 -11.97 14.30
CA GLY A 23 -10.83 -12.14 15.48
C GLY A 23 -9.99 -12.44 16.71
N MET A 24 -10.61 -12.72 17.87
CA MET A 24 -9.96 -13.04 19.15
C MET A 24 -9.01 -14.27 19.06
N GLY A 25 -7.83 -14.09 18.47
CA GLY A 25 -6.85 -15.15 18.23
C GLY A 25 -7.12 -16.05 17.02
N SER A 26 -8.17 -15.80 16.23
CA SER A 26 -8.50 -16.59 15.03
C SER A 26 -8.52 -15.75 13.74
N LEU A 27 -8.10 -16.35 12.63
CA LEU A 27 -8.17 -15.75 11.30
C LEU A 27 -9.54 -16.06 10.67
N VAL A 28 -10.27 -15.02 10.30
CA VAL A 28 -11.61 -15.11 9.71
C VAL A 28 -11.57 -14.62 8.26
N CYS A 29 -12.24 -15.34 7.36
CA CYS A 29 -12.37 -14.96 5.95
C CYS A 29 -13.74 -14.32 5.67
N ARG A 30 -13.74 -13.06 5.23
CA ARG A 30 -14.99 -12.35 4.86
C ARG A 30 -15.73 -12.92 3.65
N ALA A 31 -15.08 -13.76 2.86
CA ALA A 31 -15.65 -14.37 1.66
C ALA A 31 -16.01 -15.85 1.83
N ALA A 32 -15.73 -16.44 2.99
CA ALA A 32 -16.21 -17.78 3.32
C ALA A 32 -17.72 -17.73 3.58
N GLN A 33 -18.48 -18.57 2.89
CA GLN A 33 -19.93 -18.61 3.04
C GLN A 33 -20.36 -19.22 4.39
N GLN A 34 -21.30 -18.56 5.06
CA GLN A 34 -22.07 -19.11 6.18
C GLN A 34 -23.37 -19.73 5.66
N THR A 35 -23.33 -20.70 4.75
CA THR A 35 -24.57 -21.32 4.21
C THR A 35 -25.34 -22.14 5.25
N GLY A 36 -24.81 -22.34 6.46
CA GLY A 36 -25.46 -23.10 7.51
C GLY A 36 -25.49 -24.62 7.25
N GLN A 37 -24.69 -25.10 6.29
CA GLN A 37 -24.48 -26.54 6.12
C GLN A 37 -23.64 -27.07 7.28
N LYS A 38 -23.99 -28.26 7.80
CA LYS A 38 -23.53 -28.78 9.11
C LYS A 38 -22.01 -28.75 9.35
N ASN A 39 -21.17 -28.69 8.31
CA ASN A 39 -19.72 -28.83 8.41
C ASN A 39 -18.94 -27.68 7.72
N THR A 40 -19.57 -26.53 7.45
CA THR A 40 -18.88 -25.36 6.88
C THR A 40 -18.42 -24.39 7.97
N THR A 41 -17.19 -23.88 7.87
CA THR A 41 -16.66 -22.84 8.77
C THR A 41 -16.31 -21.56 8.00
N ASN A 42 -16.28 -20.41 8.69
CA ASN A 42 -15.76 -19.15 8.16
C ASN A 42 -14.33 -18.83 8.64
N GLU A 43 -13.77 -19.71 9.47
CA GLU A 43 -12.40 -19.62 9.96
C GLU A 43 -11.42 -20.21 8.93
N VAL A 44 -10.26 -19.58 8.80
CA VAL A 44 -9.20 -19.98 7.88
C VAL A 44 -7.91 -20.26 8.65
N THR A 45 -7.17 -21.29 8.26
CA THR A 45 -5.81 -21.52 8.75
C THR A 45 -4.79 -20.75 7.89
N PRO A 46 -3.55 -20.53 8.36
CA PRO A 46 -2.48 -19.98 7.53
C PRO A 46 -2.31 -20.69 6.19
N ALA A 47 -2.39 -22.03 6.17
CA ALA A 47 -2.33 -22.83 4.94
C ALA A 47 -3.46 -22.50 3.95
N VAL A 48 -4.69 -22.28 4.45
CA VAL A 48 -5.83 -21.87 3.61
C VAL A 48 -5.57 -20.49 3.00
N CYS A 49 -5.16 -19.52 3.81
CA CYS A 49 -4.88 -18.17 3.33
C CYS A 49 -3.70 -18.12 2.35
N PHE A 50 -2.68 -18.93 2.59
CA PHE A 50 -1.52 -19.05 1.72
C PHE A 50 -1.90 -19.67 0.36
N SER A 51 -2.70 -20.73 0.37
CA SER A 51 -3.01 -21.51 -0.83
C SER A 51 -4.15 -20.91 -1.68
N CYS A 52 -5.02 -20.10 -1.09
CA CYS A 52 -6.15 -19.45 -1.75
C CYS A 52 -5.71 -18.50 -2.88
N ASP A 53 -6.30 -18.67 -4.06
CA ASP A 53 -6.00 -17.85 -5.24
C ASP A 53 -6.28 -16.36 -5.02
N VAL A 54 -7.28 -16.00 -4.22
CA VAL A 54 -7.56 -14.58 -3.91
C VAL A 54 -6.50 -13.99 -2.99
N GLY A 55 -5.98 -14.76 -2.03
CA GLY A 55 -4.82 -14.37 -1.24
C GLY A 55 -3.59 -14.18 -2.12
N LYS A 56 -3.33 -15.13 -3.04
CA LYS A 56 -2.23 -15.01 -4.02
C LYS A 56 -2.38 -13.79 -4.91
N ILE A 57 -3.58 -13.52 -5.45
CA ILE A 57 -3.81 -12.29 -6.24
C ILE A 57 -3.51 -11.05 -5.40
N TYR A 58 -3.89 -11.02 -4.13
CA TYR A 58 -3.60 -9.88 -3.27
C TYR A 58 -2.09 -9.72 -2.99
N ARG A 59 -1.37 -10.79 -2.69
CA ARG A 59 0.07 -10.74 -2.36
C ARG A 59 0.96 -10.56 -3.58
N GLU A 60 0.68 -11.31 -4.64
CA GLU A 60 1.45 -11.26 -5.88
C GLU A 60 1.05 -10.03 -6.69
N VAL A 61 -0.24 -9.85 -7.00
CA VAL A 61 -0.73 -8.79 -7.90
C VAL A 61 -1.02 -7.48 -7.17
N GLY A 62 -1.22 -7.49 -5.85
CA GLY A 62 -1.63 -6.30 -5.12
C GLY A 62 -3.10 -5.94 -5.33
N CYS A 63 -3.90 -6.81 -5.96
CA CYS A 63 -5.27 -6.48 -6.35
C CYS A 63 -6.29 -6.99 -5.33
N ASP A 64 -7.10 -6.07 -4.78
CA ASP A 64 -8.19 -6.28 -3.82
C ASP A 64 -9.59 -6.24 -4.49
N ALA A 65 -9.63 -6.22 -5.82
CA ALA A 65 -10.84 -6.30 -6.61
C ALA A 65 -11.48 -7.71 -6.65
N PRO A 66 -10.73 -8.81 -6.68
CA PRO A 66 -11.33 -10.15 -6.73
C PRO A 66 -12.10 -10.47 -5.46
N LEU A 67 -13.30 -11.00 -5.65
CA LEU A 67 -14.18 -11.51 -4.61
C LEU A 67 -14.44 -12.99 -4.91
N PRO A 68 -14.05 -13.92 -4.03
CA PRO A 68 -14.32 -15.33 -4.22
C PRO A 68 -15.66 -15.71 -3.59
N LYS A 69 -16.23 -16.81 -4.08
CA LYS A 69 -17.24 -17.59 -3.35
C LYS A 69 -16.53 -18.82 -2.79
N ILE A 70 -16.27 -18.84 -1.49
CA ILE A 70 -15.48 -19.90 -0.83
C ILE A 70 -16.38 -20.76 0.06
N SER A 71 -16.21 -22.07 -0.03
CA SER A 71 -16.71 -23.06 0.92
C SER A 71 -15.53 -23.71 1.64
N ILE A 72 -15.55 -23.72 2.97
CA ILE A 72 -14.51 -24.33 3.81
C ILE A 72 -15.16 -25.43 4.63
N HIS A 73 -14.75 -26.67 4.42
CA HIS A 73 -15.29 -27.84 5.09
C HIS A 73 -14.27 -28.45 6.04
N THR A 74 -14.68 -28.77 7.26
CA THR A 74 -13.88 -29.52 8.24
C THR A 74 -14.53 -30.87 8.48
N TRP A 75 -14.12 -31.90 7.70
CA TRP A 75 -14.68 -33.24 7.80
C TRP A 75 -13.67 -34.20 8.48
N GLY A 76 -13.98 -34.64 9.70
CA GLY A 76 -13.21 -35.68 10.40
C GLY A 76 -11.77 -35.28 10.77
N HIS A 77 -10.88 -36.27 10.93
CA HIS A 77 -9.46 -36.08 11.26
C HIS A 77 -8.59 -35.63 10.06
N GLY A 78 -9.17 -35.43 8.87
CA GLY A 78 -8.50 -34.84 7.72
C GLY A 78 -8.68 -33.33 7.76
N GLY A 79 -7.62 -32.56 7.53
CA GLY A 79 -7.61 -31.09 7.62
C GLY A 79 -8.66 -30.37 6.75
N PRO A 80 -8.71 -29.02 6.81
CA PRO A 80 -9.76 -28.26 6.13
C PRO A 80 -9.70 -28.47 4.60
N MET A 81 -10.85 -28.77 4.00
CA MET A 81 -11.04 -28.80 2.55
C MET A 81 -11.59 -27.44 2.10
N VAL A 82 -10.96 -26.83 1.09
CA VAL A 82 -11.33 -25.49 0.60
C VAL A 82 -11.70 -25.55 -0.87
N GLU A 83 -12.88 -25.03 -1.20
CA GLU A 83 -13.38 -24.91 -2.56
C GLU A 83 -13.68 -23.45 -2.89
N ILE A 84 -13.20 -22.96 -4.04
CA ILE A 84 -13.47 -21.59 -4.54
C ILE A 84 -14.32 -21.67 -5.79
N ASP A 85 -15.65 -21.78 -5.65
CA ASP A 85 -16.60 -21.94 -6.76
C ASP A 85 -16.34 -21.00 -7.93
N THR A 86 -16.02 -19.73 -7.62
CA THR A 86 -15.75 -18.69 -8.61
C THR A 86 -14.99 -17.55 -7.95
N ILE A 87 -14.11 -16.90 -8.73
CA ILE A 87 -13.52 -15.61 -8.37
C ILE A 87 -14.12 -14.55 -9.31
N PHE A 88 -14.82 -13.57 -8.76
CA PHE A 88 -15.42 -12.47 -9.51
C PHE A 88 -14.63 -11.18 -9.32
N CYS A 89 -14.20 -10.55 -10.42
CA CYS A 89 -13.59 -9.23 -10.35
C CYS A 89 -14.69 -8.17 -10.30
N LYS A 90 -14.82 -7.48 -9.15
CA LYS A 90 -15.85 -6.44 -8.96
C LYS A 90 -15.68 -5.22 -9.89
N ILE A 91 -14.45 -4.95 -10.32
CA ILE A 91 -14.12 -3.81 -11.19
C ILE A 91 -14.40 -4.14 -12.67
N ARG A 92 -13.88 -5.28 -13.17
CA ARG A 92 -14.13 -5.74 -14.56
C ARG A 92 -15.52 -6.36 -14.76
N ARG A 93 -16.28 -6.57 -13.67
CA ARG A 93 -17.61 -7.18 -13.65
C ARG A 93 -17.67 -8.52 -14.38
N ARG A 94 -16.69 -9.40 -14.11
CA ARG A 94 -16.59 -10.72 -14.74
C ARG A 94 -15.84 -11.72 -13.87
N ASN A 95 -16.02 -13.00 -14.15
CA ASN A 95 -15.22 -14.07 -13.54
C ASN A 95 -13.74 -13.93 -13.96
N THR A 96 -12.84 -14.24 -13.04
CA THR A 96 -11.40 -14.08 -13.21
C THR A 96 -10.63 -15.23 -12.56
N THR A 97 -9.33 -15.25 -12.77
CA THR A 97 -8.40 -16.24 -12.23
C THR A 97 -7.11 -15.52 -11.83
N LEU A 98 -6.25 -16.19 -11.05
CA LEU A 98 -4.92 -15.66 -10.72
C LEU A 98 -4.15 -15.27 -11.99
N GLU A 99 -4.16 -16.13 -13.01
CA GLU A 99 -3.43 -15.90 -14.26
C GLU A 99 -3.96 -14.68 -15.03
N TYR A 100 -5.28 -14.48 -15.06
CA TYR A 100 -5.83 -13.28 -15.67
C TYR A 100 -5.47 -12.02 -14.87
N CYS A 101 -5.46 -12.10 -13.55
CA CYS A 101 -5.07 -10.97 -12.70
C CYS A 101 -3.60 -10.57 -12.89
N ARG A 102 -2.68 -11.53 -13.08
CA ARG A 102 -1.27 -11.27 -13.34
C ARG A 102 -1.02 -10.44 -14.61
N THR A 103 -1.89 -10.56 -15.61
CA THR A 103 -1.79 -9.84 -16.89
C THR A 103 -2.79 -8.68 -17.02
N CYS A 104 -3.47 -8.32 -15.92
CA CYS A 104 -4.56 -7.35 -15.97
C CYS A 104 -4.05 -5.90 -16.11
N THR A 105 -4.53 -5.17 -17.11
CA THR A 105 -4.17 -3.75 -17.33
C THR A 105 -4.81 -2.76 -16.36
N LEU A 106 -5.59 -3.22 -15.37
CA LEU A 106 -6.01 -2.37 -14.25
C LEU A 106 -5.03 -2.44 -13.07
N ALA A 107 -4.08 -3.38 -13.12
CA ALA A 107 -3.01 -3.39 -12.14
C ALA A 107 -2.07 -2.24 -12.46
N THR A 108 -1.62 -1.54 -11.42
CA THR A 108 -0.47 -0.65 -11.48
C THR A 108 0.69 -1.35 -12.19
N ALA A 109 1.53 -0.61 -12.92
CA ALA A 109 2.72 -1.15 -13.54
C ALA A 109 3.52 -1.99 -12.53
N GLU A 110 4.16 -3.06 -13.01
CA GLU A 110 4.89 -4.00 -12.16
C GLU A 110 5.92 -3.29 -11.26
N SER A 111 6.62 -2.30 -11.80
CA SER A 111 7.56 -1.46 -11.05
C SER A 111 6.87 -0.69 -9.92
N THR A 112 5.74 -0.04 -10.21
CA THR A 112 4.90 0.66 -9.23
C THR A 112 4.44 -0.31 -8.13
N ARG A 113 3.98 -1.50 -8.51
CA ARG A 113 3.54 -2.55 -7.57
C ARG A 113 4.65 -2.92 -6.60
N GLN A 114 5.86 -3.20 -7.09
CA GLN A 114 7.00 -3.58 -6.25
C GLN A 114 7.41 -2.47 -5.28
N ILE A 115 7.49 -1.23 -5.76
CA ILE A 115 7.81 -0.06 -4.93
C ILE A 115 6.77 0.12 -3.82
N VAL A 116 5.49 0.07 -4.17
CA VAL A 116 4.40 0.25 -3.21
C VAL A 116 4.38 -0.90 -2.20
N THR A 117 4.49 -2.16 -2.62
CA THR A 117 4.53 -3.31 -1.71
C THR A 117 5.69 -3.22 -0.71
N SER A 118 6.90 -2.89 -1.17
CA SER A 118 8.05 -2.69 -0.29
C SER A 118 7.82 -1.54 0.72
N THR A 119 7.26 -0.42 0.24
CA THR A 119 6.97 0.76 1.07
C THR A 119 5.89 0.47 2.12
N ARG A 120 4.85 -0.28 1.75
CA ARG A 120 3.78 -0.72 2.66
C ARG A 120 4.34 -1.53 3.83
N GLY A 121 5.19 -2.52 3.53
CA GLY A 121 5.82 -3.34 4.56
C GLY A 121 6.65 -2.51 5.53
N LEU A 122 7.42 -1.53 5.02
CA LEU A 122 8.19 -0.59 5.84
C LEU A 122 7.29 0.26 6.75
N PHE A 123 6.18 0.78 6.24
CA PHE A 123 5.29 1.61 7.04
C PHE A 123 4.61 0.82 8.15
N GLN A 124 4.20 -0.42 7.85
CA GLN A 124 3.59 -1.32 8.84
C GLN A 124 4.59 -1.71 9.94
N SER A 125 5.82 -2.09 9.57
CA SER A 125 6.84 -2.51 10.54
C SER A 125 7.30 -1.39 11.48
N HIS A 126 7.19 -0.13 11.04
CA HIS A 126 7.67 1.03 11.78
C HIS A 126 6.57 1.94 12.35
N GLY A 127 5.29 1.55 12.23
CA GLY A 127 4.15 2.27 12.85
C GLY A 127 3.66 3.51 12.10
N PHE A 128 4.01 3.69 10.82
CA PHE A 128 3.60 4.84 10.00
C PHE A 128 2.19 4.65 9.40
N HIS A 129 1.19 4.45 10.25
CA HIS A 129 -0.16 4.06 9.83
C HIS A 129 -0.87 5.09 8.94
N SER A 130 -0.73 6.39 9.23
CA SER A 130 -1.35 7.44 8.41
C SER A 130 -0.77 7.47 6.99
N ALA A 131 0.57 7.39 6.88
CA ALA A 131 1.24 7.33 5.58
C ALA A 131 0.87 6.04 4.82
N TYR A 132 0.74 4.91 5.52
CA TYR A 132 0.23 3.65 4.95
C TYR A 132 -1.16 3.79 4.35
N GLN A 133 -2.09 4.41 5.08
CA GLN A 133 -3.44 4.61 4.56
C GLN A 133 -3.46 5.50 3.32
N ASP A 134 -2.65 6.56 3.29
CA ASP A 134 -2.59 7.45 2.13
C ASP A 134 -1.92 6.78 0.92
N LEU A 135 -0.86 5.98 1.14
CA LEU A 135 -0.25 5.17 0.09
C LEU A 135 -1.24 4.16 -0.52
N GLU A 136 -2.02 3.47 0.32
CA GLU A 136 -3.04 2.54 -0.15
C GLU A 136 -4.16 3.25 -0.92
N LYS A 137 -4.63 4.40 -0.45
CA LYS A 137 -5.62 5.20 -1.19
C LYS A 137 -5.09 5.64 -2.55
N ALA A 138 -3.81 6.02 -2.63
CA ALA A 138 -3.18 6.41 -3.90
C ALA A 138 -3.13 5.24 -4.88
N ARG A 139 -2.71 4.05 -4.41
CA ARG A 139 -2.68 2.82 -5.22
C ARG A 139 -4.06 2.43 -5.73
N LEU A 140 -5.08 2.47 -4.86
CA LEU A 140 -6.47 2.16 -5.23
C LEU A 140 -7.02 3.15 -6.26
N ALA A 141 -6.69 4.43 -6.13
CA ALA A 141 -7.12 5.45 -7.09
C ALA A 141 -6.52 5.23 -8.49
N ILE A 142 -5.28 4.72 -8.62
CA ILE A 142 -4.72 4.35 -9.93
C ILE A 142 -5.54 3.20 -10.54
N ARG A 143 -5.77 2.13 -9.77
CA ARG A 143 -6.58 0.97 -10.21
C ARG A 143 -7.96 1.40 -10.71
N ASP A 144 -8.58 2.36 -10.03
CA ASP A 144 -9.93 2.84 -10.32
C ASP A 144 -9.98 3.91 -11.43
N GLY A 145 -8.84 4.29 -12.01
CA GLY A 145 -8.75 5.34 -13.04
C GLY A 145 -8.90 6.76 -12.50
N GLU A 146 -8.87 6.94 -11.17
CA GLU A 146 -8.97 8.23 -10.49
C GLU A 146 -7.57 8.89 -10.33
N PHE A 147 -6.85 9.08 -11.44
CA PHE A 147 -5.43 9.48 -11.44
C PHE A 147 -5.14 10.79 -10.68
N ALA A 148 -6.01 11.79 -10.76
CA ALA A 148 -5.88 13.03 -9.99
C ALA A 148 -5.99 12.79 -8.46
N ARG A 149 -6.86 11.87 -8.04
CA ARG A 149 -6.98 11.48 -6.63
C ARG A 149 -5.76 10.71 -6.17
N SER A 150 -5.19 9.87 -7.03
CA SER A 150 -3.91 9.20 -6.73
C SER A 150 -2.82 10.20 -6.39
N ILE A 151 -2.60 11.22 -7.22
CA ILE A 151 -1.60 12.27 -6.95
C ILE A 151 -1.87 12.97 -5.60
N THR A 152 -3.13 13.29 -5.32
CA THR A 152 -3.52 13.92 -4.05
C THR A 152 -3.15 13.05 -2.85
N HIS A 153 -3.39 11.74 -2.95
CA HIS A 153 -3.04 10.78 -1.90
C HIS A 153 -1.53 10.53 -1.81
N SER A 154 -0.78 10.57 -2.92
CA SER A 154 0.69 10.50 -2.92
C SER A 154 1.33 11.68 -2.17
N ILE A 155 0.79 12.89 -2.37
CA ILE A 155 1.22 14.09 -1.62
C ILE A 155 0.88 13.93 -0.13
N SER A 156 -0.33 13.46 0.17
CA SER A 156 -0.79 13.23 1.55
C SER A 156 0.09 12.18 2.26
N CYS A 157 0.52 11.13 1.55
CA CYS A 157 1.44 10.12 2.07
C CYS A 157 2.75 10.74 2.57
N LEU A 158 3.36 11.66 1.81
CA LEU A 158 4.56 12.37 2.26
C LEU A 158 4.29 13.29 3.45
N GLU A 159 3.19 14.04 3.42
CA GLU A 159 2.81 14.91 4.53
C GLU A 159 2.60 14.11 5.82
N SER A 160 1.90 12.99 5.74
CA SER A 160 1.66 12.05 6.83
C SER A 160 2.97 11.46 7.36
N ALA A 161 3.90 11.06 6.49
CA ALA A 161 5.21 10.55 6.90
C ALA A 161 6.05 11.61 7.63
N PHE A 162 6.14 12.83 7.08
CA PHE A 162 6.90 13.93 7.69
C PHE A 162 6.32 14.38 9.03
N ARG A 163 4.99 14.47 9.13
CA ARG A 163 4.31 14.79 10.39
C ARG A 163 4.54 13.73 11.44
N SER A 164 4.44 12.45 11.08
CA SER A 164 4.67 11.35 12.03
C SER A 164 6.09 11.41 12.62
N ILE A 165 7.11 11.75 11.81
CA ILE A 165 8.48 11.94 12.31
C ILE A 165 8.59 13.13 13.25
N HIS A 166 7.92 14.24 12.91
CA HIS A 166 7.86 15.42 13.76
C HIS A 166 7.23 15.11 15.13
N ASP A 167 6.09 14.42 15.11
CA ASP A 167 5.36 14.02 16.31
C ASP A 167 6.21 13.07 17.17
N ASP A 168 6.82 12.04 16.56
CA ASP A 168 7.69 11.08 17.25
C ASP A 168 8.93 11.75 17.89
N LEU A 169 9.46 12.82 17.28
CA LEU A 169 10.62 13.56 17.79
C LEU A 169 10.25 14.72 18.73
N GLY A 170 8.96 14.98 18.96
CA GLY A 170 8.48 16.15 19.70
C GLY A 170 8.87 17.49 19.04
N ALA A 171 9.15 17.49 17.74
CA ALA A 171 9.61 18.66 17.00
C ALA A 171 8.42 19.47 16.46
N SER A 172 8.46 20.79 16.66
CA SER A 172 7.40 21.68 16.14
C SER A 172 7.30 21.61 14.62
N LEU A 173 6.07 21.54 14.10
CA LEU A 173 5.81 21.66 12.67
C LEU A 173 6.14 23.07 12.16
N PRO A 174 6.53 23.22 10.88
CA PRO A 174 6.73 24.54 10.29
C PRO A 174 5.43 25.36 10.28
N GLN A 175 5.56 26.69 10.31
CA GLN A 175 4.41 27.62 10.28
C GLN A 175 3.52 27.39 9.06
N LYS A 176 4.15 27.28 7.88
CA LYS A 176 3.49 26.83 6.66
C LYS A 176 3.53 25.32 6.62
N LYS A 177 2.37 24.69 6.47
CA LYS A 177 2.21 23.23 6.53
C LYS A 177 2.16 22.56 5.16
N GLY A 178 2.69 23.24 4.13
CA GLY A 178 2.80 22.69 2.79
C GLY A 178 3.93 21.67 2.69
N LEU A 179 3.85 20.80 1.68
CA LEU A 179 4.81 19.71 1.48
C LEU A 179 6.27 20.19 1.42
N THR A 180 6.54 21.30 0.73
CA THR A 180 7.87 21.93 0.64
C THR A 180 8.43 22.31 2.01
N ASP A 181 7.62 22.93 2.86
CA ASP A 181 8.04 23.39 4.18
C ASP A 181 8.25 22.21 5.14
N LEU A 182 7.38 21.20 5.07
CA LEU A 182 7.54 19.95 5.81
C LEU A 182 8.83 19.23 5.43
N TRP A 183 9.19 19.18 4.14
CA TRP A 183 10.48 18.62 3.72
C TRP A 183 11.66 19.38 4.32
N LYS A 184 11.68 20.72 4.22
CA LYS A 184 12.77 21.54 4.76
C LYS A 184 12.97 21.29 6.25
N SER A 185 11.86 21.28 6.98
CA SER A 185 11.85 21.03 8.42
C SER A 185 12.33 19.60 8.76
N THR A 186 11.82 18.59 8.03
CA THR A 186 12.20 17.18 8.23
C THR A 186 13.68 16.95 7.92
N ARG A 187 14.21 17.56 6.83
CA ARG A 187 15.63 17.52 6.47
C ARG A 187 16.53 18.05 7.58
N ALA A 188 16.10 19.15 8.22
CA ALA A 188 16.83 19.77 9.32
C ALA A 188 16.81 18.92 10.60
N ILE A 189 15.64 18.46 11.06
CA ILE A 189 15.55 17.68 12.31
C ILE A 189 16.24 16.31 12.20
N LEU A 190 16.26 15.73 10.99
CA LEU A 190 16.95 14.47 10.72
C LEU A 190 18.44 14.66 10.45
N ASP A 191 18.91 15.90 10.34
CA ASP A 191 20.30 16.26 10.05
C ASP A 191 20.82 15.60 8.77
N LEU A 192 20.01 15.63 7.69
CA LEU A 192 20.33 14.92 6.46
C LEU A 192 21.54 15.50 5.71
N ASP A 193 21.92 16.74 6.00
CA ASP A 193 23.04 17.40 5.32
C ASP A 193 24.39 16.88 5.80
N ASN A 194 24.45 16.31 7.00
CA ASN A 194 25.66 15.77 7.61
C ASN A 194 25.73 14.24 7.55
N LEU A 195 25.00 13.61 6.61
CA LEU A 195 24.99 12.15 6.43
C LEU A 195 26.34 11.56 6.02
N THR A 196 27.16 12.33 5.30
CA THR A 196 28.49 11.91 4.84
C THR A 196 29.52 12.97 5.18
N THR A 197 30.74 12.52 5.50
CA THR A 197 31.87 13.42 5.81
C THR A 197 32.27 14.31 4.64
N GLU A 198 32.02 13.89 3.40
CA GLU A 198 32.37 14.63 2.18
C GLU A 198 31.22 15.50 1.65
N ASN A 199 30.07 15.57 2.33
CA ASN A 199 28.85 16.30 1.91
C ASN A 199 28.36 15.98 0.48
N THR A 200 28.75 14.84 -0.08
CA THR A 200 28.43 14.41 -1.45
C THR A 200 26.94 14.19 -1.68
N LEU A 201 26.14 13.99 -0.62
CA LEU A 201 24.69 13.82 -0.71
C LEU A 201 23.90 15.13 -0.76
N VAL A 202 24.47 16.25 -0.31
CA VAL A 202 23.77 17.54 -0.24
C VAL A 202 23.22 17.99 -1.61
N PRO A 203 23.97 17.90 -2.74
CA PRO A 203 23.44 18.21 -4.06
C PRO A 203 22.22 17.35 -4.45
N LEU A 204 22.24 16.07 -4.13
CA LEU A 204 21.13 15.16 -4.41
C LEU A 204 19.89 15.52 -3.57
N LEU A 205 20.07 15.84 -2.29
CA LEU A 205 18.99 16.30 -1.41
C LEU A 205 18.38 17.63 -1.89
N ASN A 206 19.18 18.49 -2.52
CA ASN A 206 18.67 19.71 -3.16
C ASN A 206 17.83 19.39 -4.41
N SER A 207 18.21 18.41 -5.21
CA SER A 207 17.38 17.92 -6.32
C SER A 207 16.05 17.33 -5.82
N PHE A 208 16.08 16.54 -4.74
CA PHE A 208 14.86 16.05 -4.10
C PHE A 208 14.01 17.16 -3.50
N HIS A 209 14.62 18.22 -2.96
CA HIS A 209 13.87 19.40 -2.52
C HIS A 209 13.03 20.00 -3.67
N GLY A 210 13.65 20.12 -4.86
CA GLY A 210 12.95 20.54 -6.08
C GLY A 210 11.84 19.58 -6.45
N ALA A 211 12.12 18.27 -6.50
CA ALA A 211 11.13 17.25 -6.85
C ALA A 211 9.92 17.26 -5.89
N VAL A 212 10.15 17.26 -4.58
CA VAL A 212 9.10 17.31 -3.55
C VAL A 212 8.26 18.58 -3.66
N THR A 213 8.89 19.71 -3.97
CA THR A 213 8.18 20.97 -4.22
C THR A 213 7.27 20.87 -5.44
N GLN A 214 7.75 20.30 -6.55
CA GLN A 214 6.94 20.13 -7.75
C GLN A 214 5.81 19.13 -7.56
N ILE A 215 6.05 18.02 -6.84
CA ILE A 215 5.02 17.06 -6.42
C ILE A 215 3.92 17.78 -5.64
N GLY A 216 4.29 18.62 -4.66
CA GLY A 216 3.33 19.41 -3.89
C GLY A 216 2.54 20.41 -4.75
N ALA A 217 3.20 21.03 -5.73
CA ALA A 217 2.57 21.99 -6.65
C ALA A 217 1.50 21.33 -7.54
N MET A 218 1.61 20.02 -7.82
CA MET A 218 0.57 19.29 -8.56
C MET A 218 -0.79 19.39 -7.86
N ARG A 219 -0.83 19.48 -6.52
CA ARG A 219 -2.10 19.67 -5.78
C ARG A 219 -2.83 20.92 -6.24
N ASN A 220 -2.11 22.03 -6.46
CA ASN A 220 -2.72 23.31 -6.85
C ASN A 220 -3.29 23.26 -8.27
N VAL A 221 -2.58 22.58 -9.18
CA VAL A 221 -3.05 22.36 -10.57
C VAL A 221 -4.28 21.46 -10.61
N LEU A 222 -4.38 20.48 -9.71
CA LEU A 222 -5.51 19.56 -9.63
C LEU A 222 -6.71 20.10 -8.85
N SER A 223 -6.47 20.98 -7.88
CA SER A 223 -7.47 21.45 -6.92
C SER A 223 -8.20 22.72 -7.35
N ASP A 224 -7.97 23.25 -8.56
CA ASP A 224 -8.32 24.63 -8.91
C ASP A 224 -9.77 25.00 -8.52
N ALA A 225 -9.82 25.65 -7.36
CA ALA A 225 -10.98 26.14 -6.65
C ALA A 225 -11.40 27.50 -7.21
N HIS A 226 -10.77 27.96 -8.30
CA HIS A 226 -11.12 29.15 -9.05
C HIS A 226 -11.69 28.78 -10.41
N GLY A 227 -12.86 28.13 -10.41
CA GLY A 227 -13.69 27.95 -11.60
C GLY A 227 -13.04 27.08 -12.69
N ARG A 228 -13.49 25.83 -12.80
CA ARG A 228 -13.16 25.02 -13.97
C ARG A 228 -13.60 25.79 -15.23
N GLY A 229 -12.65 26.17 -16.08
CA GLY A 229 -12.94 26.38 -17.50
C GLY A 229 -13.58 25.13 -18.11
N GLN A 230 -13.94 25.14 -19.39
CA GLN A 230 -14.74 24.05 -19.97
C GLN A 230 -14.13 22.62 -19.85
N LEU A 231 -12.83 22.46 -19.61
CA LEU A 231 -12.17 21.15 -19.47
C LEU A 231 -11.12 21.14 -18.34
N PRO A 232 -11.13 20.15 -17.42
CA PRO A 232 -10.10 19.99 -16.40
C PRO A 232 -8.76 19.55 -17.02
N PRO A 233 -7.60 19.84 -16.37
CA PRO A 233 -6.30 19.36 -16.84
C PRO A 233 -6.29 17.83 -16.87
N TYR A 234 -5.86 17.27 -18.00
CA TYR A 234 -5.73 15.82 -18.17
C TYR A 234 -4.58 15.29 -17.32
N VAL A 235 -4.85 14.26 -16.52
CA VAL A 235 -3.86 13.50 -15.77
C VAL A 235 -3.78 12.11 -16.35
N SER A 236 -2.62 11.72 -16.86
CA SER A 236 -2.40 10.36 -17.35
C SER A 236 -2.08 9.40 -16.20
N GLU A 237 -2.28 8.10 -16.45
CA GLU A 237 -1.84 7.03 -15.56
C GLU A 237 -0.36 7.15 -15.19
N GLY A 238 0.52 7.35 -16.17
CA GLY A 238 1.95 7.51 -15.94
C GLY A 238 2.32 8.72 -15.07
N MET A 239 1.54 9.81 -15.11
CA MET A 239 1.74 10.95 -14.18
C MET A 239 1.37 10.58 -12.74
N ALA A 240 0.30 9.81 -12.55
CA ALA A 240 -0.09 9.33 -11.23
C ALA A 240 0.92 8.31 -10.67
N GLU A 241 1.39 7.39 -11.51
CA GLU A 241 2.45 6.44 -11.12
C GLU A 241 3.76 7.15 -10.78
N LEU A 242 4.17 8.15 -11.57
CA LEU A 242 5.36 8.95 -11.26
C LEU A 242 5.24 9.63 -9.89
N ALA A 243 4.09 10.26 -9.60
CA ALA A 243 3.87 10.90 -8.30
C ALA A 243 3.88 9.89 -7.14
N LEU A 244 3.21 8.74 -7.30
CA LEU A 244 3.16 7.68 -6.30
C LEU A 244 4.55 7.09 -6.04
N ASN A 245 5.27 6.73 -7.09
CA ASN A 245 6.61 6.12 -6.99
C ASN A 245 7.62 7.10 -6.38
N SER A 246 7.54 8.38 -6.72
CA SER A 246 8.39 9.41 -6.14
C SER A 246 8.11 9.59 -4.65
N ALA A 247 6.83 9.68 -4.27
CA ALA A 247 6.41 9.80 -2.88
C ALA A 247 6.85 8.58 -2.04
N ALA A 248 6.64 7.38 -2.56
CA ALA A 248 7.03 6.13 -1.91
C ALA A 248 8.56 6.03 -1.72
N THR A 249 9.33 6.42 -2.73
CA THR A 249 10.81 6.42 -2.68
C THR A 249 11.33 7.40 -1.62
N VAL A 250 10.82 8.63 -1.63
CA VAL A 250 11.22 9.67 -0.67
C VAL A 250 10.84 9.27 0.76
N ALA A 251 9.61 8.78 0.97
CA ALA A 251 9.16 8.33 2.28
C ALA A 251 10.00 7.15 2.80
N THR A 252 10.30 6.18 1.93
CA THR A 252 11.14 5.02 2.27
C THR A 252 12.52 5.45 2.76
N PHE A 253 13.20 6.35 2.03
CA PHE A 253 14.51 6.85 2.43
C PHE A 253 14.47 7.54 3.80
N ILE A 254 13.54 8.48 3.97
CA ILE A 254 13.44 9.30 5.19
C ILE A 254 13.12 8.43 6.42
N ILE A 255 12.18 7.49 6.30
CA ILE A 255 11.79 6.63 7.42
C ILE A 255 12.93 5.69 7.81
N ARG A 256 13.62 5.09 6.84
CA ARG A 256 14.78 4.22 7.12
C ARG A 256 15.87 5.00 7.85
N HIS A 257 16.20 6.19 7.37
CA HIS A 257 17.20 7.04 8.03
C HIS A 257 16.78 7.42 9.45
N TYR A 258 15.53 7.86 9.62
CA TYR A 258 14.98 8.19 10.93
C TYR A 258 15.09 7.02 11.92
N LYS A 259 14.71 5.81 11.50
CA LYS A 259 14.78 4.62 12.36
C LYS A 259 16.22 4.17 12.64
N SER A 260 17.15 4.31 11.67
CA SER A 260 18.59 4.08 11.91
C SER A 260 19.14 5.01 12.99
N LYS A 261 18.86 6.33 12.86
CA LYS A 261 19.28 7.35 13.83
C LYS A 261 18.68 7.13 15.23
N ALA A 262 17.44 6.61 15.30
CA ALA A 262 16.80 6.28 16.57
C ALA A 262 17.46 5.05 17.24
N ALA A 263 17.84 4.04 16.45
CA ALA A 263 18.53 2.86 16.96
C ALA A 263 19.92 3.22 17.53
N GLU A 264 20.67 4.08 16.84
CA GLU A 264 21.99 4.56 17.30
C GLU A 264 21.94 5.32 18.65
N LYS A 265 20.85 6.03 18.94
CA LYS A 265 20.69 6.75 20.22
C LYS A 265 20.33 5.85 21.40
N THR A 266 19.90 4.62 21.13
CA THR A 266 19.44 3.67 22.16
C THR A 266 20.51 2.62 22.49
N ALA A 267 21.57 2.54 21.67
CA ALA A 267 22.76 1.72 21.90
C ALA A 267 23.82 2.50 22.70
#